data_AF-A0A7V3H761-F1
#
_entry.id   AF-A0A7V3H761-F1
#
_cell.length_a   1.000
_cell.length_b   1.000
_cell.length_c   1.000
_cell.angle_alpha   90.00
_cell.angle_beta   90.00
_cell.angle_gamma   90.00
#
_symmetry.space_group_name_H-M   'P 1'
#
loop_
_entity.id
_entity.type
_entity.pdbx_description
1 polymer ?
#
loop_
_entity_poly.entity_id
_entity_poly.type
_entity_poly.pdbx_seq_one_letter_code
_entity_poly.pdbx_strand_id
1 'polypeptide(L)'
;MRDRRGFTFVEMLIVVAIIGILATIALPSFQHAVTKAKETALKETLFILRDVIDQYYTDQERYPPSLAELVERRYLRRVPVDPITGRNDSWAFAYATDEQGQENGIVDVQSGSEQVGLNGVPYREW
;
A
#
# COMPACT_ATOMS: atom_id res chain seq x y z
N MET A 1 54.58 2.55 31.07
CA MET A 1 53.72 1.40 30.71
C MET A 1 52.33 1.95 30.46
N ARG A 2 51.75 1.75 29.28
CA ARG A 2 50.40 2.25 28.95
C ARG A 2 49.37 1.30 29.55
N ASP A 3 48.62 1.79 30.52
CA ASP A 3 47.52 1.10 31.18
C ASP A 3 46.41 0.81 30.15
N ARG A 4 46.34 -0.43 29.66
CA ARG A 4 45.23 -0.89 28.82
C ARG A 4 44.06 -1.25 29.73
N ARG A 5 43.26 -0.25 30.09
CA ARG A 5 41.99 -0.47 30.81
C ARG A 5 41.01 -1.18 29.86
N GLY A 6 40.60 -2.39 30.23
CA GLY A 6 39.53 -3.13 29.54
C GLY A 6 38.15 -2.69 30.04
N PHE A 7 37.11 -2.94 29.22
CA PHE A 7 35.72 -2.71 29.63
C PHE A 7 35.31 -3.64 30.76
N THR A 8 34.56 -3.10 31.73
CA THR A 8 33.95 -3.87 32.81
C THR A 8 32.62 -4.49 32.37
N PHE A 9 32.20 -5.57 33.05
CA PHE A 9 30.86 -6.13 32.86
C PHE A 9 29.75 -5.11 33.15
N VAL A 10 29.96 -4.23 34.13
CA VAL A 10 28.99 -3.19 34.50
C VAL A 10 28.82 -2.17 33.37
N GLU A 11 29.90 -1.75 32.71
CA GLU A 11 29.81 -0.83 31.57
C GLU A 11 29.02 -1.44 30.43
N MET A 12 29.28 -2.70 30.08
CA MET A 12 28.50 -3.39 29.04
C MET A 12 27.03 -3.56 29.42
N LEU A 13 26.71 -3.82 30.70
CA LEU A 13 25.33 -3.88 31.17
C LEU A 13 24.59 -2.55 30.99
N ILE A 14 25.24 -1.43 31.32
CA ILE A 14 24.66 -0.09 31.13
C ILE A 14 24.43 0.19 29.64
N VAL A 15 25.39 -0.14 28.77
CA VAL A 15 25.25 0.07 27.32
C VAL A 15 24.07 -0.72 26.75
N VAL A 16 23.96 -2.02 27.08
CA VAL A 16 22.86 -2.86 26.59
C VAL A 16 21.52 -2.39 27.16
N ALA A 17 21.48 -1.94 28.42
CA ALA A 17 20.27 -1.35 29.02
C ALA A 17 19.81 -0.09 28.27
N ILE A 18 20.74 0.83 27.95
CA ILE A 18 20.43 2.05 27.18
C ILE A 18 19.95 1.69 25.77
N ILE A 19 20.62 0.77 25.07
CA ILE A 19 20.21 0.32 23.74
C ILE A 19 18.80 -0.30 23.79
N GLY A 20 18.51 -1.10 24.82
CA GLY A 20 17.18 -1.69 25.02
C GLY A 20 16.08 -0.64 25.18
N ILE A 21 16.32 0.41 25.96
CA ILE A 21 15.37 1.53 26.15
C ILE A 21 15.17 2.31 24.84
N LEU A 22 16.24 2.57 24.09
CA LEU A 22 16.13 3.26 22.81
C LEU A 22 15.36 2.44 21.77
N ALA A 23 15.59 1.12 21.73
CA ALA A 23 14.94 0.23 20.78
C ALA A 23 13.42 0.18 20.98
N THR A 24 12.94 0.18 22.23
CA THR A 24 11.50 0.13 22.53
C THR A 24 10.76 1.39 22.06
N ILE A 25 11.41 2.56 22.09
CA ILE A 25 10.84 3.82 21.61
C ILE A 25 10.92 3.92 20.08
N ALA A 26 12.02 3.47 19.48
CA ALA A 26 12.27 3.61 18.05
C ALA A 26 11.37 2.72 17.18
N LEU A 27 11.08 1.49 17.63
CA LEU A 27 10.36 0.50 16.83
C LEU A 27 8.93 0.91 16.43
N PRO A 28 8.04 1.38 17.33
CA PRO A 28 6.69 1.80 16.94
C PRO A 28 6.71 3.01 15.99
N SER A 29 7.65 3.95 16.18
CA SER A 29 7.81 5.10 15.30
C SER A 29 8.20 4.68 13.88
N PHE A 30 9.13 3.73 13.76
CA PHE A 30 9.53 3.16 12.48
C PHE A 30 8.37 2.46 11.76
N GLN A 31 7.61 1.61 12.47
CA GLN A 31 6.43 0.95 11.89
C GLN A 31 5.39 1.96 11.39
N HIS A 32 5.12 3.00 12.16
CA HIS A 32 4.19 4.06 11.76
C HIS A 32 4.66 4.81 10.51
N ALA A 33 5.97 5.07 10.39
CA ALA A 33 6.55 5.69 9.19
C ALA A 33 6.40 4.79 7.94
N VAL A 34 6.64 3.49 8.10
CA VAL A 34 6.46 2.50 7.01
C VAL A 34 4.99 2.42 6.59
N THR A 35 4.05 2.33 7.53
CA THR A 35 2.62 2.30 7.20
C THR A 35 2.21 3.57 6.46
N LYS A 36 2.60 4.76 6.96
CA LYS A 36 2.30 6.03 6.29
C LYS A 36 2.85 6.09 4.86
N ALA A 37 4.06 5.59 4.63
CA ALA A 37 4.64 5.52 3.29
C ALA A 37 3.83 4.60 2.36
N LYS A 38 3.39 3.45 2.86
CA LYS A 38 2.51 2.54 2.10
C LYS A 38 1.15 3.18 1.79
N GLU A 39 0.56 3.90 2.73
CA GLU A 39 -0.71 4.62 2.51
C GLU A 39 -0.59 5.71 1.45
N THR A 40 0.51 6.48 1.45
CA THR A 40 0.79 7.47 0.41
C THR A 40 0.92 6.82 -0.95
N ALA A 41 1.70 5.72 -1.04
CA ALA A 41 1.84 4.97 -2.28
C ALA A 41 0.50 4.35 -2.74
N LEU A 42 -0.34 3.87 -1.82
CA LEU A 42 -1.66 3.34 -2.15
C LEU A 42 -2.54 4.43 -2.77
N LYS A 43 -2.63 5.61 -2.14
CA LYS A 43 -3.43 6.72 -2.66
C LYS A 43 -3.00 7.15 -4.06
N GLU A 44 -1.69 7.25 -4.30
CA GLU A 44 -1.14 7.55 -5.62
C GLU A 44 -1.49 6.46 -6.63
N THR A 45 -1.35 5.19 -6.24
CA THR A 45 -1.67 4.04 -7.12
C THR A 45 -3.15 4.01 -7.48
N LEU A 46 -4.05 4.22 -6.51
CA LEU A 46 -5.49 4.29 -6.73
C LEU A 46 -5.86 5.47 -7.64
N PHE A 47 -5.25 6.63 -7.43
CA PHE A 47 -5.46 7.78 -8.29
C PHE A 47 -5.09 7.48 -9.75
N ILE A 48 -3.90 6.89 -9.98
CA ILE A 48 -3.45 6.51 -11.33
C ILE A 48 -4.37 5.45 -11.95
N LEU A 49 -4.80 4.44 -11.18
CA LEU A 49 -5.69 3.39 -11.69
C LEU A 49 -7.05 3.95 -12.11
N ARG A 50 -7.64 4.82 -11.29
CA ARG A 50 -8.92 5.49 -11.58
C ARG A 50 -8.83 6.38 -12.81
N ASP A 51 -7.79 7.21 -12.89
CA ASP A 51 -7.51 8.07 -14.05
C ASP A 51 -7.39 7.25 -15.35
N VAL A 52 -6.68 6.12 -15.29
CA VAL A 52 -6.55 5.23 -16.44
C VAL A 52 -7.86 4.54 -16.83
N ILE A 53 -8.69 4.17 -15.86
CA ILE A 53 -10.03 3.60 -16.12
C ILE A 53 -10.91 4.64 -16.80
N ASP A 54 -10.89 5.89 -16.31
CA ASP A 54 -11.65 7.00 -16.90
C ASP A 54 -11.15 7.32 -18.32
N GLN A 55 -9.84 7.28 -18.54
CA GLN A 55 -9.25 7.43 -19.87
C GLN A 55 -9.70 6.32 -20.82
N TYR A 56 -9.71 5.06 -20.36
CA TYR A 56 -10.20 3.94 -21.15
C TYR A 56 -11.68 4.11 -21.52
N TYR A 57 -12.51 4.53 -20.56
CA TYR A 57 -13.92 4.81 -20.82
C TYR A 57 -14.10 5.93 -21.85
N THR A 58 -13.28 6.99 -21.77
CA THR A 58 -13.32 8.10 -22.75
C THR A 58 -13.00 7.64 -24.17
N ASP A 59 -12.07 6.70 -24.33
CA ASP A 59 -11.61 6.24 -25.64
C ASP A 59 -12.45 5.09 -26.23
N GLN A 60 -13.01 4.22 -25.39
CA GLN A 60 -13.73 3.01 -25.81
C GLN A 60 -15.24 3.08 -25.55
N GLU A 61 -15.72 4.17 -24.93
CA GLU A 61 -17.11 4.39 -24.51
C GLU A 61 -17.68 3.25 -23.63
N ARG A 62 -16.79 2.51 -22.96
CA ARG A 62 -17.11 1.36 -22.12
C ARG A 62 -16.05 1.16 -21.06
N TYR A 63 -16.44 0.72 -19.87
CA TYR A 63 -15.51 0.40 -18.79
C TYR A 63 -14.69 -0.87 -19.09
N PRO A 64 -13.44 -0.96 -18.60
CA PRO A 64 -12.62 -2.15 -18.81
C PRO A 64 -13.18 -3.34 -18.02
N PRO A 65 -13.33 -4.54 -18.62
CA PRO A 65 -13.76 -5.75 -17.93
C PRO A 65 -12.70 -6.30 -16.96
N SER A 66 -11.42 -5.92 -17.13
CA SER A 66 -10.34 -6.32 -16.23
C SER A 66 -9.15 -5.37 -16.31
N LEU A 67 -8.31 -5.33 -15.27
CA LEU A 67 -7.03 -4.61 -15.30
C LEU A 67 -6.05 -5.20 -16.33
N ALA A 68 -6.23 -6.47 -16.74
CA ALA A 68 -5.40 -7.09 -17.77
C ALA A 68 -5.66 -6.47 -19.15
N GLU A 69 -6.91 -6.12 -19.47
CA GLU A 69 -7.23 -5.43 -20.73
C GLU A 69 -6.54 -4.06 -20.81
N LEU A 70 -6.45 -3.31 -19.70
CA LEU A 70 -5.72 -2.04 -19.65
C LEU A 70 -4.23 -2.21 -20.01
N VAL A 71 -3.63 -3.36 -19.70
CA VAL A 71 -2.24 -3.67 -20.06
C VAL A 71 -2.11 -4.05 -21.54
N GLU A 72 -3.04 -4.87 -22.05
CA GLU A 72 -3.10 -5.28 -23.45
C GLU A 72 -3.27 -4.08 -24.38
N ARG A 73 -4.18 -3.18 -24.00
CA ARG A 73 -4.51 -1.93 -24.72
C ARG A 73 -3.51 -0.80 -24.48
N ARG A 74 -2.43 -1.06 -23.73
CA ARG A 74 -1.31 -0.14 -23.46
C ARG A 74 -1.65 1.10 -22.64
N TYR A 75 -2.78 1.12 -21.93
CA TYR A 75 -3.05 2.15 -20.93
C TYR A 75 -2.17 1.97 -19.68
N LEU A 76 -1.93 0.72 -19.29
CA LEU A 76 -0.97 0.36 -18.25
C LEU A 76 0.22 -0.40 -18.84
N ARG A 77 1.42 -0.16 -18.30
CA ARG A 77 2.60 -0.98 -18.64
C ARG A 77 2.52 -2.37 -17.98
N ARG A 78 1.93 -2.42 -16.79
CA ARG A 78 1.67 -3.62 -15.99
C ARG A 78 0.64 -3.26 -14.92
N VAL A 79 -0.04 -4.27 -14.37
CA VAL A 79 -0.89 -4.08 -13.19
C VAL A 79 -0.01 -3.73 -11.99
N PRO A 80 -0.26 -2.61 -11.28
CA PRO A 80 0.51 -2.24 -10.10
C PRO A 80 0.23 -3.20 -8.94
N VAL A 81 1.19 -3.28 -8.03
CA VAL A 81 1.08 -4.04 -6.78
C VAL A 81 0.41 -3.15 -5.73
N ASP A 82 -0.57 -3.68 -5.02
CA ASP A 82 -1.17 -3.01 -3.86
C ASP A 82 -0.11 -2.84 -2.75
N PRO A 83 0.25 -1.60 -2.37
CA PRO A 83 1.30 -1.36 -1.37
C PRO A 83 0.98 -1.87 0.04
N ILE A 84 -0.29 -2.11 0.35
CA ILE A 84 -0.73 -2.61 1.66
C ILE A 84 -0.60 -4.13 1.72
N THR A 85 -1.14 -4.84 0.73
CA THR A 85 -1.13 -6.32 0.70
C THR A 85 0.16 -6.90 0.12
N GLY A 86 0.90 -6.11 -0.67
CA GLY A 86 2.08 -6.54 -1.41
C GLY A 86 1.78 -7.42 -2.63
N ARG A 87 0.53 -7.47 -3.09
CA ARG A 87 0.07 -8.31 -4.21
C ARG A 87 -0.56 -7.48 -5.32
N ASN A 88 -0.50 -7.96 -6.57
CA ASN A 88 -1.14 -7.28 -7.71
C ASN A 88 -2.52 -7.86 -8.07
N ASP A 89 -2.93 -8.95 -7.42
CA ASP A 89 -4.19 -9.66 -7.63
C ASP A 89 -5.18 -9.48 -6.46
N SER A 90 -4.86 -8.60 -5.51
CA SER A 90 -5.69 -8.31 -4.35
C SER A 90 -6.54 -7.05 -4.50
N TRP A 91 -6.67 -6.49 -5.70
CA TRP A 91 -7.50 -5.31 -5.91
C TRP A 91 -8.98 -5.69 -5.79
N ALA A 92 -9.76 -4.87 -5.09
CA ALA A 92 -11.22 -4.95 -5.07
C ALA A 92 -11.78 -4.04 -6.15
N PHE A 93 -12.82 -4.50 -6.83
CA PHE A 93 -13.42 -3.81 -7.98
C PHE A 93 -14.88 -3.48 -7.71
N ALA A 94 -15.29 -2.28 -8.08
CA ALA A 94 -16.70 -1.92 -8.20
C ALA A 94 -17.08 -1.92 -9.68
N TYR A 95 -18.14 -2.64 -10.04
CA TYR A 95 -18.58 -2.78 -11.42
C TYR A 95 -19.77 -1.87 -11.73
N ALA A 96 -19.78 -1.29 -12.94
CA ALA A 96 -20.99 -0.68 -13.48
C ALA A 96 -22.05 -1.77 -13.64
N THR A 97 -23.30 -1.47 -13.34
CA THR A 97 -24.43 -2.38 -13.57
C THR A 97 -25.32 -1.78 -14.65
N ASP A 98 -25.71 -2.58 -15.65
CA ASP A 98 -26.65 -2.15 -16.68
C ASP A 98 -28.12 -2.17 -16.20
N GLU A 99 -29.05 -1.78 -17.07
CA GLU A 99 -30.49 -1.76 -16.77
C GLU A 99 -31.07 -3.15 -16.46
N GLN A 100 -30.33 -4.23 -16.77
CA GLN A 100 -30.72 -5.62 -16.54
C GLN A 100 -30.03 -6.23 -15.32
N GLY A 101 -29.19 -5.47 -14.61
CA GLY A 101 -28.48 -5.95 -13.44
C GLY A 101 -27.14 -6.64 -13.76
N GLN A 102 -26.67 -6.59 -15.00
CA GLN A 102 -25.43 -7.25 -15.42
C GLN A 102 -24.23 -6.31 -15.25
N GLU A 103 -23.14 -6.86 -14.70
CA GLU A 103 -21.87 -6.16 -14.52
C GLU A 103 -21.24 -5.84 -15.88
N ASN A 104 -20.96 -4.55 -16.12
CA ASN A 104 -20.50 -4.00 -17.38
C ASN A 104 -19.20 -3.18 -17.20
N GLY A 105 -18.20 -3.81 -16.59
CA GLY A 105 -16.84 -3.28 -16.47
C GLY A 105 -16.56 -2.54 -15.16
N ILE A 106 -15.27 -2.37 -14.88
CA ILE A 106 -14.75 -1.80 -13.63
C ILE A 106 -14.89 -0.28 -13.68
N VAL A 107 -15.62 0.27 -12.70
CA VAL A 107 -15.80 1.73 -12.50
C VAL A 107 -14.83 2.25 -11.45
N ASP A 108 -14.61 1.48 -10.39
CA ASP A 108 -13.72 1.87 -9.30
C ASP A 108 -12.83 0.71 -8.87
N VAL A 109 -11.66 1.05 -8.36
CA VAL A 109 -10.66 0.13 -7.80
C VAL A 109 -10.34 0.56 -6.38
N GLN A 110 -10.27 -0.42 -5.49
CA GLN A 110 -9.96 -0.24 -4.07
C GLN A 110 -8.93 -1.29 -3.64
N SER A 111 -8.24 -1.06 -2.53
CA SER A 111 -7.39 -2.10 -1.94
C SER A 111 -8.26 -3.24 -1.42
N GLY A 112 -7.89 -4.50 -1.69
CA GLY A 112 -8.54 -5.67 -1.08
C GLY A 112 -7.99 -6.01 0.31
N SER A 113 -7.29 -5.07 0.96
CA SER A 113 -6.89 -5.20 2.36
C SER A 113 -8.09 -5.02 3.29
N GLU A 114 -8.25 -5.92 4.27
CA GLU A 114 -9.23 -5.78 5.35
C GLU A 114 -8.75 -4.83 6.47
N GLN A 115 -7.51 -4.32 6.37
CA GLN A 115 -6.94 -3.44 7.37
C GLN A 115 -7.60 -2.05 7.35
N VAL A 116 -7.47 -1.36 8.48
CA VAL A 116 -7.92 0.01 8.67
C VAL A 116 -6.70 0.92 8.58
N GLY A 117 -6.83 2.02 7.84
CA GLY A 117 -5.77 3.02 7.74
C GLY A 117 -5.54 3.79 9.04
N LEU A 118 -4.45 4.54 9.09
CA LEU A 118 -4.08 5.42 10.19
C LEU A 118 -5.14 6.51 10.46
N ASN A 119 -6.01 6.78 9.50
CA ASN A 119 -7.15 7.69 9.61
C ASN A 119 -8.42 7.04 10.19
N GLY A 120 -8.40 5.75 10.51
CA GLY A 120 -9.56 5.00 11.01
C GLY A 120 -10.56 4.54 9.93
N VAL A 121 -10.28 4.80 8.65
CA VAL A 121 -11.12 4.37 7.52
C VAL A 121 -10.53 3.09 6.91
N PRO A 122 -11.33 2.03 6.67
CA PRO A 122 -10.89 0.82 5.99
C PRO A 122 -10.29 1.12 4.60
N TYR A 123 -9.21 0.43 4.21
CA TYR A 123 -8.58 0.66 2.90
C TYR A 123 -9.47 0.34 1.69
N ARG A 124 -10.49 -0.50 1.90
CA ARG A 124 -11.54 -0.78 0.91
C ARG A 124 -12.49 0.39 0.67
N GLU A 125 -12.50 1.41 1.53
CA GLU A 125 -13.36 2.60 1.41
C GLU A 125 -12.60 3.83 0.88
N TRP A 126 -11.34 3.65 0.47
CA TRP A 126 -10.46 4.71 -0.02
C TRP A 126 -10.57 4.93 -1.52
#